data_AF-A0AAU8CWM4-F1
#
_entry.id   AF-A0AAU8CWM4-F1
#
_cell.length_a   1.000
_cell.length_b   1.000
_cell.length_c   1.000
_cell.angle_alpha   90.00
_cell.angle_beta   90.00
_cell.angle_gamma   90.00
#
_symmetry.space_group_name_H-M   'P 1'
#
loop_
_entity.id
_entity.type
_entity.pdbx_description
1 polymer ?
#
loop_
_entity_poly.entity_id
_entity_poly.type
_entity_poly.pdbx_seq_one_letter_code
_entity_poly.pdbx_strand_id
1 'polypeptide(L)'
;MRELPRDIDADVILEISRLLDGHSKVSPVSIMWLIDEIRQNFETALSDDALELLAVEMVSTRHLPMKLDRPAKKRRQRPTSKSN
;
A
#
# COMPACT_ATOMS: atom_id res chain seq x y z
N MET A 1 -6.85 -16.97 0.49
CA MET A 1 -5.90 -16.15 1.26
C MET A 1 -4.52 -16.40 0.67
N ARG A 2 -3.80 -15.37 0.22
CA ARG A 2 -2.38 -15.54 -0.13
C ARG A 2 -1.62 -15.89 1.14
N GLU A 3 -0.52 -16.62 0.99
CA GLU A 3 0.43 -16.74 2.09
C GLU A 3 0.96 -15.34 2.41
N LEU A 4 0.88 -14.96 3.68
CA LEU A 4 1.48 -13.73 4.18
C LEU A 4 3.00 -13.85 4.01
N PRO A 5 3.68 -12.85 3.43
CA PRO A 5 5.14 -12.78 3.40
C PRO A 5 5.71 -13.14 4.78
N ARG A 6 6.76 -13.98 4.83
CA ARG A 6 7.40 -14.39 6.09
C ARG A 6 8.01 -13.21 6.85
N ASP A 7 8.14 -12.07 6.19
CA ASP A 7 8.83 -10.87 6.63
C ASP A 7 7.81 -9.77 7.01
N ILE A 8 6.53 -10.15 7.18
CA ILE A 8 5.49 -9.21 7.56
C ILE A 8 5.70 -8.77 9.02
N ASP A 9 5.76 -7.46 9.18
CA ASP A 9 5.82 -6.81 10.48
C ASP A 9 4.41 -6.78 11.08
N ALA A 10 4.24 -7.47 12.21
CA ALA A 10 2.95 -7.57 12.88
C ALA A 10 2.45 -6.19 13.33
N ASP A 11 3.35 -5.30 13.71
CA ASP A 11 3.01 -3.95 14.18
C ASP A 11 2.40 -3.12 13.05
N VAL A 12 2.92 -3.28 11.83
CA VAL A 12 2.35 -2.66 10.61
C VAL A 12 0.94 -3.16 10.34
N ILE A 13 0.68 -4.47 10.47
CA ILE A 13 -0.68 -5.02 10.27
C ILE A 13 -1.65 -4.47 11.31
N LEU A 14 -1.22 -4.42 12.57
CA LEU A 14 -2.06 -3.94 13.66
C LEU A 14 -2.40 -2.45 13.45
N GLU A 15 -1.43 -1.65 13.03
CA GLU A 15 -1.67 -0.24 12.77
C GLU A 15 -2.59 -0.02 11.56
N ILE A 16 -2.34 -0.69 10.43
CA ILE A 16 -3.24 -0.60 9.27
C ILE A 16 -4.66 -1.01 9.69
N SER A 17 -4.80 -2.07 10.48
CA SER A 17 -6.11 -2.49 10.98
C SER A 17 -6.77 -1.40 11.82
N ARG A 18 -6.04 -0.79 12.76
CA ARG A 18 -6.52 0.30 13.61
C ARG A 18 -6.99 1.51 12.80
N LEU A 19 -6.22 1.92 11.81
CA LEU A 19 -6.54 3.05 10.93
C LEU A 19 -7.80 2.76 10.10
N LEU A 20 -7.95 1.54 9.57
CA LEU A 20 -9.10 1.14 8.77
C LEU A 20 -10.37 0.94 9.61
N ASP A 21 -10.26 0.40 10.81
CA ASP A 21 -11.40 0.16 11.70
C ASP A 21 -12.00 1.48 12.21
N GLY A 22 -11.18 2.53 12.32
CA GLY A 22 -11.62 3.90 12.60
C GLY A 22 -12.12 4.68 11.37
N HIS A 23 -11.98 4.12 10.16
CA HIS A 23 -12.29 4.84 8.93
C HIS A 23 -13.79 4.86 8.64
N SER A 24 -14.28 6.00 8.12
CA SER A 24 -15.66 6.12 7.67
C SER A 24 -15.95 5.16 6.51
N LYS A 25 -17.09 4.45 6.58
CA LYS A 25 -17.52 3.51 5.52
C LYS A 25 -17.95 4.19 4.22
N VAL A 26 -18.19 5.51 4.25
CA VAL A 26 -18.68 6.27 3.09
C VAL A 26 -17.59 7.06 2.36
N SER A 27 -16.42 7.24 2.98
CA SER A 27 -15.29 7.93 2.35
C SER A 27 -14.31 6.91 1.79
N PRO A 28 -13.79 7.08 0.56
CA PRO A 28 -12.73 6.22 0.04
C PRO A 28 -11.44 6.35 0.86
N VAL A 29 -10.81 5.22 1.18
CA VAL A 29 -9.48 5.15 1.79
C VAL A 29 -8.43 5.46 0.72
N SER A 30 -7.59 6.47 0.95
CA SER A 30 -6.40 6.72 0.13
C SER A 30 -5.32 5.69 0.47
N ILE A 31 -4.86 4.95 -0.53
CA ILE A 31 -3.79 3.97 -0.34
C ILE A 31 -2.45 4.66 -0.13
N MET A 32 -2.17 5.75 -0.85
CA MET A 32 -0.93 6.49 -0.63
C MET A 32 -0.85 7.09 0.77
N TRP A 33 -1.92 7.72 1.24
CA TRP A 33 -1.96 8.28 2.61
C TRP A 33 -1.71 7.19 3.66
N LEU A 34 -2.34 6.02 3.51
CA LEU A 34 -2.16 4.91 4.44
C LEU A 34 -0.70 4.43 4.47
N ILE A 35 -0.03 4.34 3.31
CA ILE A 35 1.39 3.99 3.23
C ILE A 35 2.25 5.06 3.91
N ASP A 36 1.99 6.34 3.63
CA ASP A 36 2.72 7.46 4.23
C ASP A 36 2.59 7.47 5.75
N GLU A 37 1.39 7.21 6.27
CA GLU A 37 1.11 7.12 7.71
C GLU A 37 1.91 5.98 8.36
N ILE A 38 1.98 4.81 7.71
CA ILE A 38 2.80 3.69 8.21
C ILE A 38 4.29 4.05 8.18
N ARG A 39 4.78 4.66 7.11
CA ARG A 39 6.20 5.06 6.99
C ARG A 39 6.62 6.11 8.01
N GLN A 40 5.71 6.98 8.42
CA GLN A 40 5.99 8.00 9.43
C GLN A 40 6.07 7.42 10.84
N ASN A 41 5.31 6.35 11.11
CA ASN A 41 5.13 5.84 12.47
C ASN A 41 5.87 4.51 12.75
N PHE A 42 6.27 3.76 11.72
CA PHE A 42 6.85 2.42 11.87
C PHE A 42 8.10 2.22 11.00
N GLU A 43 9.14 1.65 11.61
CA GLU A 43 10.34 1.22 10.89
C GLU A 43 10.14 -0.22 10.41
N THR A 44 9.78 -0.38 9.12
CA THR A 44 9.48 -1.69 8.54
C THR A 44 10.33 -1.99 7.31
N ALA A 45 10.78 -3.24 7.19
CA ALA A 45 11.57 -3.74 6.06
C ALA A 45 10.72 -3.96 4.79
N LEU A 46 9.39 -3.91 4.89
CA LEU A 46 8.51 -4.02 3.72
C LEU A 46 8.81 -2.89 2.75
N SER A 47 8.83 -3.17 1.44
CA SER A 47 8.92 -2.14 0.41
C SER A 47 7.59 -1.40 0.24
N ASP A 48 7.60 -0.22 -0.37
CA ASP A 48 6.33 0.51 -0.61
C ASP A 48 5.37 -0.27 -1.51
N ASP A 49 5.89 -1.10 -2.43
CA ASP A 49 5.08 -1.97 -3.28
C ASP A 49 4.43 -3.10 -2.46
N ALA A 50 5.13 -3.61 -1.44
CA ALA A 50 4.59 -4.61 -0.52
C ALA A 50 3.56 -4.01 0.44
N LEU A 51 3.81 -2.80 0.96
CA LEU A 51 2.86 -2.04 1.78
C LEU A 51 1.60 -1.70 0.99
N GLU A 52 1.73 -1.28 -0.27
CA GLU A 52 0.58 -1.02 -1.15
C GLU A 52 -0.28 -2.28 -1.32
N LEU A 53 0.34 -3.42 -1.61
CA LEU A 53 -0.39 -4.67 -1.79
C LEU A 53 -1.12 -5.09 -0.52
N LEU A 54 -0.45 -4.98 0.64
CA LEU A 54 -1.03 -5.28 1.95
C LEU A 54 -2.22 -4.35 2.26
N ALA A 55 -2.04 -3.05 2.05
CA ALA A 55 -3.10 -2.05 2.24
C ALA A 55 -4.32 -2.33 1.35
N VAL A 56 -4.09 -2.61 0.06
CA VAL A 56 -5.14 -2.96 -0.89
C VAL A 56 -5.89 -4.20 -0.45
N GLU A 57 -5.18 -5.25 -0.02
CA GLU A 57 -5.82 -6.48 0.49
C GLU A 57 -6.66 -6.19 1.73
N MET A 58 -6.12 -5.50 2.73
CA MET A 58 -6.79 -5.24 4.00
C MET A 58 -8.02 -4.32 3.88
N VAL A 59 -7.97 -3.33 3.00
CA VAL A 59 -9.12 -2.45 2.68
C VAL A 59 -10.19 -3.25 1.94
N SER A 60 -9.78 -4.09 0.97
CA SER A 60 -10.70 -4.91 0.18
C SER A 60 -11.43 -5.95 1.05
N THR A 61 -10.72 -6.61 1.97
CA THR A 61 -11.31 -7.56 2.92
C THR A 61 -12.35 -6.92 3.84
N ARG A 62 -12.22 -5.63 4.13
CA ARG A 62 -13.19 -4.87 4.94
C ARG A 62 -14.35 -4.29 4.13
N HIS A 63 -14.39 -4.52 2.81
CA HIS A 63 -15.37 -3.95 1.89
C HIS A 63 -15.44 -2.41 1.97
N LEU A 64 -14.31 -1.76 2.24
CA LEU A 64 -14.23 -0.30 2.29
C LEU A 64 -13.99 0.25 0.88
N PRO A 65 -14.60 1.41 0.53
CA PRO A 65 -14.27 2.10 -0.70
C PRO A 65 -12.79 2.51 -0.69
N MET A 66 -12.13 2.42 -1.83
CA MET A 66 -10.68 2.63 -1.97
C MET A 66 -10.38 3.61 -3.08
N LYS A 67 -9.37 4.46 -2.88
CA LYS A 67 -8.80 5.35 -3.89
C LYS A 67 -7.35 4.91 -4.18
N LEU A 68 -7.12 4.46 -5.40
CA LEU A 68 -5.78 4.15 -5.93
C LEU A 68 -5.13 5.44 -6.44
N ASP A 69 -4.40 6.13 -5.58
CA ASP A 69 -3.85 7.47 -5.83
C ASP A 69 -2.32 7.51 -5.92
N ARG A 70 -1.69 6.36 -6.09
CA ARG A 70 -0.26 6.29 -6.37
C ARG A 70 0.06 6.96 -7.71
N PRO A 71 1.02 7.90 -7.77
CA PRO A 71 1.40 8.54 -9.01
C PRO A 71 2.03 7.51 -9.97
N ALA A 72 1.78 7.69 -11.27
CA ALA A 72 2.35 6.81 -12.28
C ALA A 72 3.88 6.77 -12.15
N LYS A 73 4.46 5.59 -11.90
CA LYS A 73 5.92 5.40 -11.98
C LYS A 73 6.35 5.83 -13.39
N LYS A 74 7.31 6.76 -13.50
CA LYS A 74 7.86 7.19 -14.80
C LYS A 74 8.20 5.93 -15.58
N ARG A 75 7.50 5.69 -16.69
CA ARG A 75 7.77 4.56 -17.59
C ARG A 75 9.27 4.59 -17.89
N ARG A 76 9.99 3.51 -17.55
CA ARG A 76 11.39 3.33 -17.89
C ARG A 76 11.51 3.64 -19.38
N GLN A 77 12.17 4.74 -19.73
CA GLN A 77 12.43 5.07 -21.13
C GLN A 77 13.22 3.92 -21.72
N ARG A 78 12.63 3.21 -22.67
CA ARG A 78 13.32 2.17 -23.43
C ARG A 78 14.50 2.88 -24.09
N PRO A 79 15.76 2.47 -23.87
CA PRO A 79 16.88 3.08 -24.59
C PRO A 79 16.61 2.86 -26.07
N THR A 80 16.38 3.95 -26.79
CA THR A 80 16.32 3.92 -28.25
C THR A 80 17.72 3.59 -28.72
N SER A 81 17.97 2.31 -29.05
CA SER A 81 19.15 1.93 -29.80
C SER A 81 19.13 2.73 -31.10
N LYS A 82 19.96 3.78 -31.16
CA LYS A 82 20.32 4.42 -32.43
C LYS A 82 21.09 3.36 -33.21
N SER A 83 20.49 2.86 -34.28
CA SER A 83 21.26 2.19 -35.33
C SER A 83 22.02 3.28 -36.06
N ASN A 84 23.35 3.20 -36.02
CA ASN A 84 24.20 3.78 -37.06
C ASN A 84 24.04 2.97 -38.36
#